data_AF-A0A2C9KX09-F1
#
_entry.id   AF-A0A2C9KX09-F1
#
_cell.length_a   1.000
_cell.length_b   1.000
_cell.length_c   1.000
_cell.angle_alpha   90.00
_cell.angle_beta   90.00
_cell.angle_gamma   90.00
#
_symmetry.space_group_name_H-M   'P 1'
#
loop_
_entity.id
_entity.type
_entity.pdbx_description
1 polymer ?
#
loop_
_entity_poly.entity_id
_entity_poly.type
_entity_poly.pdbx_seq_one_letter_code
_entity_poly.pdbx_strand_id
1 'polypeptide(L)'
;MRKNQTVHKLLKKQDSKLKRPIKPRGGKSSSVPRIIYRNRLDDICILLPPDVPFPLRPEIAKSYPEPQLCGVDGCTNMRTSICSKTQVPICSLACYKKNLKAFEAL
;
A
#
# COMPACT_ATOMS: atom_id res chain seq x y z
N MET A 1 -36.82 47.23 -49.99
CA MET A 1 -36.56 45.78 -49.80
C MET A 1 -35.11 45.53 -49.37
N ARG A 2 -34.74 45.76 -48.10
CA ARG A 2 -33.41 45.39 -47.55
C ARG A 2 -33.58 44.85 -46.12
N LYS A 3 -34.17 43.66 -45.97
CA LYS A 3 -34.26 42.95 -44.68
C LYS A 3 -33.60 41.56 -44.67
N ASN A 4 -33.30 41.00 -45.85
CA ASN A 4 -32.91 39.58 -45.95
C ASN A 4 -31.39 39.37 -46.09
N GLN A 5 -30.61 40.43 -46.34
CA GLN A 5 -29.15 40.30 -46.54
C GLN A 5 -28.39 40.11 -45.21
N THR A 6 -28.91 40.67 -44.12
CA THR A 6 -28.31 40.59 -42.78
C THR A 6 -28.47 39.18 -42.19
N VAL A 7 -29.65 38.57 -42.39
CA VAL A 7 -29.96 37.22 -41.90
C VAL A 7 -29.05 36.18 -42.56
N HIS A 8 -28.83 36.27 -43.88
CA HIS A 8 -27.89 35.39 -44.59
C HIS A 8 -26.43 35.53 -44.10
N LYS A 9 -26.01 36.74 -43.73
CA LYS A 9 -24.67 36.98 -43.17
C LYS A 9 -24.51 36.45 -41.74
N LEU A 10 -25.59 36.44 -40.96
CA LEU A 10 -25.64 35.86 -39.61
C LEU A 10 -25.56 34.33 -39.64
N LEU A 11 -26.36 33.67 -40.48
CA LEU A 11 -26.37 32.20 -40.63
C LEU A 11 -25.01 31.67 -41.15
N LYS A 12 -24.42 32.28 -42.20
CA LYS A 12 -23.10 31.86 -42.73
C LYS A 12 -21.96 31.94 -41.71
N LYS A 13 -22.05 32.85 -40.72
CA LYS A 13 -21.05 32.95 -39.65
C LYS A 13 -21.17 31.83 -38.59
N GLN A 14 -22.35 31.22 -38.41
CA GLN A 14 -22.51 30.08 -37.51
C GLN A 14 -21.90 28.80 -38.10
N ASP A 15 -22.16 28.50 -39.38
CA ASP A 15 -21.58 27.33 -40.06
C ASP A 15 -20.05 27.33 -40.09
N SER A 16 -19.44 28.52 -40.09
CA SER A 16 -17.99 28.70 -40.08
C SER A 16 -17.32 28.35 -38.74
N LYS A 17 -18.08 28.29 -37.63
CA LYS A 17 -17.59 27.86 -36.31
C LYS A 17 -17.80 26.36 -36.06
N LEU A 18 -18.78 25.75 -36.74
CA LEU A 18 -19.10 24.31 -36.63
C LEU A 18 -18.12 23.41 -37.41
N LYS A 19 -17.42 23.95 -38.41
CA LYS A 19 -16.44 23.21 -39.24
C LYS A 19 -15.00 23.26 -38.74
N ARG A 20 -14.76 23.61 -37.47
CA ARG A 20 -13.46 23.23 -36.88
C ARG A 20 -13.61 21.77 -36.47
N PRO A 21 -12.97 20.81 -37.16
CA PRO A 21 -12.84 19.49 -36.57
C PRO A 21 -12.21 19.74 -35.21
N ILE A 22 -12.93 19.37 -34.15
CA ILE A 22 -12.34 19.20 -32.83
C ILE A 22 -11.27 18.17 -33.09
N LYS A 23 -10.03 18.63 -33.31
CA LYS A 23 -8.86 17.78 -33.45
C LYS A 23 -8.96 16.86 -32.24
N PRO A 24 -9.19 15.54 -32.40
CA PRO A 24 -9.26 14.67 -31.25
C PRO A 24 -7.95 14.93 -30.52
N ARG A 25 -8.05 15.51 -29.30
CA ARG A 25 -6.87 15.70 -28.44
C ARG A 25 -6.20 14.35 -28.45
N GLY A 26 -5.02 14.28 -29.09
CA GLY A 26 -4.43 13.04 -29.59
C GLY A 26 -4.73 11.94 -28.61
N GLY A 27 -5.51 10.94 -29.06
CA GLY A 27 -5.90 9.82 -28.23
C GLY A 27 -4.63 9.34 -27.55
N LYS A 28 -4.56 9.51 -26.23
CA LYS A 28 -3.43 9.06 -25.42
C LYS A 28 -3.14 7.65 -25.89
N SER A 29 -1.94 7.40 -26.42
CA SER A 29 -1.61 6.17 -27.12
C SER A 29 -2.17 4.97 -26.37
N SER A 30 -3.29 4.43 -26.86
CA SER A 30 -3.98 3.31 -26.22
C SER A 30 -3.20 2.01 -26.40
N SER A 31 -2.10 2.06 -27.16
CA SER A 31 -1.27 0.90 -27.52
C SER A 31 -0.09 0.67 -26.58
N VAL A 32 0.10 1.48 -25.54
CA VAL A 32 1.17 1.23 -24.56
C VAL A 32 0.56 0.60 -23.32
N PRO A 33 0.93 -0.63 -22.94
CA PRO A 33 0.49 -1.24 -21.69
C PRO A 33 1.00 -0.39 -20.53
N ARG A 34 0.10 0.03 -19.63
CA ARG A 34 0.42 0.86 -18.46
C ARG A 34 -0.31 0.35 -17.23
N ILE A 35 0.35 0.43 -16.09
CA ILE A 35 -0.26 0.22 -14.78
C ILE A 35 -1.06 1.49 -14.43
N ILE A 36 -2.32 1.33 -14.02
CA ILE A 36 -3.22 2.46 -13.68
C ILE A 36 -3.63 2.36 -12.22
N TYR A 37 -3.32 3.38 -11.44
CA TYR A 37 -3.85 3.57 -10.09
C TYR A 37 -5.12 4.44 -10.15
N ARG A 38 -6.18 4.02 -9.47
CA ARG A 38 -7.44 4.77 -9.32
C ARG A 38 -7.80 4.85 -7.84
N ASN A 39 -8.09 6.05 -7.37
CA ASN A 39 -8.56 6.31 -6.01
C ASN A 39 -9.84 7.14 -6.11
N ARG A 40 -10.96 6.55 -5.74
CA ARG A 40 -12.28 7.17 -5.68
C ARG A 40 -12.85 6.96 -4.28
N LEU A 41 -13.92 7.68 -3.98
CA LEU A 41 -14.61 7.59 -2.68
C LEU A 41 -15.15 6.17 -2.42
N ASP A 42 -15.58 5.47 -3.46
CA ASP A 42 -16.16 4.13 -3.36
C ASP A 42 -15.09 3.02 -3.40
N ASP A 43 -14.02 3.21 -4.18
CA ASP A 43 -13.03 2.17 -4.47
C ASP A 43 -11.61 2.71 -4.70
N ILE A 44 -10.62 1.91 -4.27
CA ILE A 44 -9.21 2.10 -4.60
C ILE A 44 -8.74 0.86 -5.34
N CYS A 45 -8.21 1.02 -6.55
CA CYS A 45 -7.85 -0.09 -7.44
C CYS A 45 -6.54 0.18 -8.19
N ILE A 46 -5.80 -0.90 -8.47
CA ILE A 46 -4.67 -0.91 -9.39
C ILE A 46 -5.03 -1.84 -10.55
N LEU A 47 -4.97 -1.34 -11.77
CA LEU A 47 -5.15 -2.13 -12.99
C LEU A 47 -3.78 -2.45 -13.57
N LEU A 48 -3.50 -3.74 -13.75
CA LEU A 48 -2.28 -4.24 -14.35
C LEU A 48 -2.58 -4.76 -15.77
N PRO A 49 -1.70 -4.53 -16.75
CA PRO A 49 -1.77 -5.21 -18.04
C PRO A 49 -1.68 -6.75 -17.88
N PRO A 50 -2.22 -7.53 -18.83
CA PRO A 50 -2.24 -8.99 -18.74
C PRO A 50 -0.84 -9.62 -18.65
N ASP A 51 0.16 -8.98 -19.25
CA ASP A 51 1.55 -9.47 -19.28
C ASP A 51 2.36 -9.06 -18.04
N VAL A 52 1.77 -8.31 -17.09
CA VAL A 52 2.45 -7.82 -15.90
C VAL A 52 1.97 -8.60 -14.68
N PRO A 53 2.82 -9.42 -14.03
CA PRO A 53 2.44 -10.11 -12.82
C PRO A 53 2.17 -9.12 -11.67
N PHE A 54 1.27 -9.49 -10.76
CA PHE A 54 1.03 -8.69 -9.56
C PHE A 54 2.32 -8.61 -8.72
N PRO A 55 2.76 -7.41 -8.30
CA PRO A 55 4.07 -7.22 -7.69
C PRO A 55 4.19 -7.85 -6.30
N LEU A 56 3.06 -8.05 -5.61
CA LEU A 56 3.05 -8.64 -4.27
C LEU A 56 2.78 -10.13 -4.38
N ARG A 57 3.57 -10.92 -3.65
CA ARG A 57 3.28 -12.33 -3.48
C ARG A 57 2.21 -12.49 -2.40
N PRO A 58 1.25 -13.41 -2.56
CA PRO A 58 0.35 -13.75 -1.47
C PRO A 58 1.17 -14.32 -0.31
N GLU A 59 1.02 -13.73 0.88
CA GLU A 59 1.66 -14.19 2.11
C GLU A 59 0.56 -14.49 3.14
N ILE A 60 0.75 -15.58 3.88
CA ILE A 60 -0.11 -15.96 4.99
C ILE A 60 0.46 -15.32 6.26
N ALA A 61 -0.41 -14.78 7.11
CA ALA A 61 0.02 -14.23 8.39
C ALA A 61 0.78 -15.29 9.21
N LYS A 62 1.94 -14.92 9.75
CA LYS A 62 2.71 -15.79 10.65
C LYS A 62 1.93 -16.00 11.95
N SER A 63 2.01 -17.22 12.49
CA SER A 63 1.42 -17.52 13.79
C SER A 63 2.07 -16.68 14.90
N TYR A 64 1.29 -16.37 15.94
CA TYR A 64 1.81 -15.67 17.11
C TYR A 64 2.88 -16.53 17.80
N PRO A 65 4.01 -15.97 18.24
CA PRO A 65 5.04 -16.73 18.95
C PRO A 65 4.48 -17.28 20.26
N GLU A 66 4.81 -18.53 20.57
CA GLU A 66 4.33 -19.16 21.80
C GLU A 66 4.83 -18.41 23.05
N PRO A 67 3.98 -18.28 24.10
CA PRO A 67 4.40 -17.69 25.36
C PRO A 67 5.50 -18.53 25.98
N GLN A 68 6.64 -17.90 26.26
CA GLN A 68 7.79 -18.58 26.87
C GLN A 68 7.82 -18.31 28.38
N LEU A 69 8.18 -19.35 29.14
CA LEU A 69 8.37 -19.26 30.58
C LEU A 69 9.73 -18.66 30.94
N CYS A 70 9.89 -18.26 32.19
CA CYS A 70 11.16 -17.88 32.78
C CYS A 70 12.12 -19.09 32.77
N GLY A 71 13.34 -18.91 32.26
CA GLY A 71 14.37 -19.95 32.21
C GLY A 71 15.19 -20.08 33.48
N VAL A 72 14.70 -19.58 34.61
CA VAL A 72 15.38 -19.69 35.91
C VAL A 72 14.81 -20.88 36.66
N ASP A 73 15.67 -21.70 37.23
CA ASP A 73 15.29 -22.92 37.94
C ASP A 73 14.19 -22.65 38.99
N GLY A 74 13.10 -23.40 38.87
CA GLY A 74 11.94 -23.31 39.77
C GLY A 74 11.00 -22.13 39.52
N CYS A 75 11.13 -21.39 38.42
CA CYS A 75 10.21 -20.31 38.06
C CYS A 75 9.23 -20.73 36.96
N THR A 76 7.93 -20.63 37.22
CA THR A 76 6.84 -20.95 36.28
C THR A 76 6.16 -19.70 35.71
N ASN A 77 6.68 -18.51 36.02
CA ASN A 77 6.11 -17.26 35.51
C ASN A 77 6.44 -17.07 34.03
N MET A 78 5.56 -16.37 33.32
CA MET A 78 5.80 -15.94 31.95
C MET A 78 7.01 -15.00 31.88
N ARG A 79 7.82 -15.13 30.83
CA ARG A 79 8.95 -14.22 30.61
C ARG A 79 8.42 -12.81 30.32
N THR A 80 9.10 -11.81 30.87
CA THR A 80 8.85 -10.39 30.60
C THR A 80 9.96 -9.79 29.75
N SER A 81 11.18 -10.28 29.90
CA SER A 81 12.35 -9.80 29.17
C SER A 81 13.36 -10.93 28.94
N ILE A 82 14.37 -10.66 28.13
CA ILE A 82 15.51 -11.56 27.88
C ILE A 82 16.75 -10.89 28.47
N CYS A 83 17.53 -11.63 29.25
CA CYS A 83 18.79 -11.14 29.80
C CYS A 83 19.80 -10.93 28.65
N SER A 84 20.31 -9.71 28.44
CA SER A 84 21.26 -9.42 27.36
C SER A 84 22.59 -10.19 27.46
N LYS A 85 23.07 -10.47 28.68
CA LYS A 85 24.34 -11.15 28.93
C LYS A 85 24.26 -12.67 28.73
N THR A 86 23.14 -13.28 29.10
CA THR A 86 22.99 -14.75 29.11
C THR A 86 21.99 -15.27 28.06
N GLN A 87 21.23 -14.38 27.43
CA GLN A 87 20.14 -14.69 26.50
C GLN A 87 19.01 -15.55 27.12
N VAL A 88 18.96 -15.68 28.44
CA VAL A 88 17.93 -16.44 29.16
C VAL A 88 16.67 -15.58 29.37
N PRO A 89 15.46 -16.13 29.11
CA PRO A 89 14.19 -15.45 29.39
C PRO A 89 13.95 -15.30 30.90
N ILE A 90 13.62 -14.10 31.36
CA ILE A 90 13.40 -13.76 32.77
C ILE A 90 12.06 -13.07 33.00
N CYS A 91 11.45 -13.29 34.17
CA CYS A 91 10.18 -12.66 34.54
C CYS A 91 10.34 -11.43 35.45
N SER A 92 11.41 -11.36 36.24
CA SER A 92 11.61 -10.32 37.27
C SER A 92 13.08 -10.06 37.58
N LEU A 93 13.35 -8.98 38.32
CA LEU A 93 14.70 -8.63 38.78
C LEU A 93 15.31 -9.70 39.71
N ALA A 94 14.47 -10.38 40.51
CA ALA A 94 14.93 -11.47 41.37
C ALA A 94 15.46 -12.64 40.52
N CYS A 95 14.74 -12.99 39.46
CA CYS A 95 15.17 -14.02 38.50
C CYS A 95 16.42 -13.57 37.73
N TYR A 96 16.52 -12.29 37.34
CA TYR A 96 17.74 -11.75 36.73
C TYR A 96 18.98 -11.94 37.62
N LYS A 97 18.89 -11.59 38.91
CA LYS A 97 20.01 -11.75 39.85
C LYS A 97 20.38 -13.21 40.08
N LYS A 98 19.40 -14.11 40.19
CA LYS A 98 19.64 -15.56 40.30
C LYS A 98 20.34 -16.09 39.05
N ASN A 99 19.86 -15.71 37.88
CA ASN A 99 20.43 -16.08 36.60
C ASN A 99 21.88 -15.60 36.44
N LEU A 100 22.19 -14.35 36.84
CA LEU A 100 23.56 -13.85 36.83
C LEU A 100 24.49 -14.64 37.76
N LYS A 101 24.04 -14.96 38.97
CA LYS A 101 24.82 -15.77 39.91
C LYS A 101 25.08 -17.17 39.37
N ALA A 102 24.09 -17.80 38.74
CA ALA A 102 24.24 -19.10 38.11
C ALA A 102 25.22 -19.05 36.92
N PHE A 103 25.18 -17.97 36.13
CA PHE A 103 26.09 -17.77 35.00
C PHE A 103 27.55 -17.51 35.43
N GLU A 104 27.77 -16.85 36.56
CA GLU A 104 29.11 -16.57 37.11
C GLU A 104 29.71 -17.74 37.89
N ALA A 105 28.89 -18.74 38.26
CA ALA A 105 29.33 -19.96 38.94
C ALA A 105 29.78 -21.07 37.98
N LEU A 106 29.71 -20.83 36.67
CA LEU A 106 30.22 -21.67 35.57
C LEU A 106 31.59 -21.17 35.13
#